data_AF-A0A920B2X8-F1
#
_entry.id   AF-A0A920B2X8-F1
#
_cell.length_a   1.000
_cell.length_b   1.000
_cell.length_c   1.000
_cell.angle_alpha   90.00
_cell.angle_beta   90.00
_cell.angle_gamma   90.00
#
_symmetry.space_group_name_H-M   'P 1'
#
loop_
_entity.id
_entity.type
_entity.pdbx_description
1 polymer ?
#
loop_
_entity_poly.entity_id
_entity_poly.type
_entity_poly.pdbx_seq_one_letter_code
_entity_poly.pdbx_strand_id
1 'polypeptide(L)' 'MNWITNFVRPKLQAIVGKKEVPDNLWETCPKCSQMLLRKELVSNQYVCKHCDYHFRVSSKERLELFLGKSFYDNGYT' A
#
# COMPACT_ATOMS: atom_id res chain seq x y z
N MET A 1 -4.97 -37.46 -12.27
CA MET A 1 -4.21 -36.80 -13.35
C MET A 1 -5.04 -35.61 -13.84
N ASN A 2 -4.74 -34.39 -13.39
CA ASN A 2 -5.58 -33.23 -13.66
C ASN A 2 -4.99 -32.40 -14.82
N TRP A 3 -5.69 -32.38 -15.97
CA TRP A 3 -5.21 -31.75 -17.22
C TRP A 3 -5.32 -30.21 -17.19
N ILE A 4 -6.31 -29.68 -16.46
CA ILE A 4 -6.53 -28.24 -16.28
C ILE A 4 -5.35 -27.56 -15.58
N THR A 5 -4.76 -28.23 -14.59
CA THR A 5 -3.62 -27.69 -13.84
C THR A 5 -2.32 -27.74 -14.62
N ASN A 6 -2.16 -28.70 -15.53
CA ASN A 6 -0.90 -28.96 -16.23
C ASN A 6 -0.77 -28.23 -17.57
N PHE A 7 -1.87 -27.99 -18.29
CA PHE A 7 -1.83 -27.36 -19.61
C PHE A 7 -2.28 -25.89 -19.63
N VAL A 8 -3.36 -25.59 -18.91
CA VAL A 8 -4.00 -24.26 -18.98
C VAL A 8 -3.35 -23.27 -18.02
N ARG A 9 -3.02 -23.71 -16.79
CA ARG A 9 -2.42 -22.87 -15.75
C ARG A 9 -1.09 -22.21 -16.14
N PRO A 10 -0.13 -22.90 -16.80
CA PRO A 10 1.14 -22.30 -17.21
C PRO A 10 0.99 -21.21 -18.28
N LYS A 11 0.11 -21.43 -19.28
CA LYS A 11 -0.15 -20.45 -20.34
C LYS A 11 -0.82 -19.19 -19.80
N LEU A 12 -1.78 -19.34 -18.87
CA LEU A 12 -2.43 -18.20 -18.23
C LEU A 12 -1.46 -17.37 -17.37
N GLN A 13 -0.55 -18.02 -16.63
CA GLN A 13 0.46 -17.30 -15.84
C GLN A 13 1.46 -16.52 -16.70
N ALA A 14 1.82 -17.04 -17.88
CA ALA A 14 2.70 -16.35 -18.82
C ALA A 14 2.06 -15.10 -19.45
N ILE A 15 0.74 -15.10 -19.62
CA ILE A 15 -0.02 -13.96 -20.20
C ILE A 15 -0.30 -12.90 -19.14
N VAL A 16 -0.64 -13.30 -17.92
CA VAL A 16 -1.14 -12.38 -16.88
C VAL A 16 0.00 -11.80 -16.01
N GLY A 17 1.16 -12.45 -15.97
CA GLY A 17 2.27 -12.06 -15.09
C GLY A 17 1.90 -12.23 -13.60
N LYS A 18 2.88 -12.59 -12.77
CA LYS A 18 2.67 -12.54 -11.32
C LYS A 18 2.66 -11.07 -10.91
N LYS A 19 1.47 -10.49 -10.75
CA LYS A 19 1.33 -9.20 -10.08
C LYS A 19 1.70 -9.43 -8.62
N GLU A 20 2.84 -8.92 -8.18
CA GLU A 20 3.23 -8.94 -6.78
C GLU A 20 2.20 -8.11 -6.02
N VAL A 21 1.30 -8.80 -5.33
CA VAL A 21 0.33 -8.15 -4.46
C VAL A 21 1.10 -7.74 -3.22
N PRO A 22 1.12 -6.44 -2.85
CA PRO A 22 1.81 -6.02 -1.64
C PRO A 22 1.12 -6.67 -0.42
N ASP A 23 1.91 -7.28 0.47
CA ASP A 23 1.40 -8.06 1.60
C ASP A 23 0.60 -7.22 2.62
N ASN A 24 0.77 -5.90 2.62
CA ASN A 24 0.21 -5.00 3.63
C ASN A 24 -0.93 -4.13 3.08
N LEU A 25 -2.01 -4.76 2.61
CA LEU A 25 -3.21 -4.04 2.16
C LEU A 25 -3.99 -3.40 3.30
N TRP A 26 -4.02 -4.04 4.48
CA TRP A 26 -4.91 -3.68 5.57
C TRP A 26 -4.13 -3.28 6.83
N GLU A 27 -4.63 -2.27 7.52
CA GLU A 27 -4.09 -1.78 8.79
C GLU A 27 -5.22 -1.53 9.78
N THR A 28 -5.03 -1.96 11.02
CA THR A 28 -6.00 -1.72 12.10
C THR A 28 -5.68 -0.41 12.81
N CYS A 29 -6.69 0.43 13.02
CA CYS A 29 -6.52 1.67 13.77
C CYS A 29 -6.34 1.39 15.27
N PRO A 30 -5.31 1.92 15.94
CA PRO A 30 -5.08 1.66 17.37
C PRO A 30 -6.08 2.39 18.30
N LYS A 31 -6.82 3.40 17.80
CA LYS A 31 -7.80 4.16 18.60
C LYS A 31 -9.22 3.60 18.51
N CYS A 32 -9.69 3.29 17.31
CA CYS A 32 -11.06 2.82 17.07
C CYS A 32 -11.17 1.35 16.65
N SER A 33 -10.04 0.64 16.52
CA SER A 33 -9.98 -0.77 16.10
C SER A 33 -10.60 -1.08 14.73
N GLN A 34 -10.87 -0.06 13.92
CA GLN A 34 -11.38 -0.23 12.57
C GLN A 34 -10.30 -0.73 11.62
N MET A 35 -10.67 -1.66 10.73
CA MET A 35 -9.82 -2.12 9.64
C MET A 35 -9.84 -1.11 8.49
N LEU A 36 -8.68 -0.58 8.15
CA LEU A 36 -8.48 0.43 7.10
C LEU A 36 -7.66 -0.14 5.96
N LEU A 37 -7.98 0.24 4.73
CA LEU A 37 -7.16 -0.06 3.57
C LEU A 37 -5.97 0.93 3.54
N ARG A 38 -4.74 0.43 3.44
CA ARG A 38 -3.52 1.25 3.41
C ARG A 38 -3.57 2.33 2.32
N LYS A 39 -4.12 2.02 1.15
CA LYS A 39 -4.28 3.00 0.05
C LYS A 39 -5.14 4.20 0.46
N GLU A 40 -6.23 3.95 1.19
CA GLU A 40 -7.10 5.01 1.68
C GLU A 40 -6.44 5.81 2.80
N LEU A 41 -5.68 5.13 3.67
CA LEU A 41 -4.94 5.78 4.74
C LEU A 41 -3.88 6.74 4.18
N VAL A 42 -3.12 6.32 3.18
CA VAL A 42 -2.13 7.17 2.48
C VAL A 42 -2.80 8.34 1.77
N SER A 43 -3.92 8.09 1.07
CA SER A 43 -4.69 9.16 0.43
C SER A 43 -5.24 10.18 1.42
N ASN A 44 -5.48 9.78 2.66
CA ASN A 44 -5.96 10.65 3.74
C ASN A 44 -4.82 11.13 4.66
N GLN A 45 -3.58 11.22 4.15
CA GLN A 45 -2.42 11.73 4.88
C GLN A 45 -2.17 11.03 6.23
N TYR A 46 -2.42 9.72 6.28
CA TYR A 46 -2.28 8.89 7.47
C TYR A 46 -3.18 9.32 8.65
N VAL A 47 -4.38 9.81 8.34
CA VAL A 47 -5.44 10.11 9.33
C VAL A 47 -6.57 9.09 9.21
N CYS A 48 -7.05 8.58 10.34
CA CYS A 48 -8.21 7.68 10.36
C CYS A 48 -9.50 8.45 10.06
N LYS A 49 -10.21 8.08 8.99
CA LYS A 49 -11.51 8.69 8.60
C LYS A 49 -12.64 8.52 9.61
N HIS A 50 -12.51 7.58 10.57
CA HIS A 50 -13.58 7.27 11.52
C HIS A 50 -13.43 7.95 12.88
N CYS A 51 -12.22 8.29 13.29
CA CYS A 51 -11.95 8.77 14.65
C CYS A 51 -10.90 9.88 14.74
N ASP A 52 -10.46 10.40 13.60
CA ASP A 52 -9.43 11.45 13.44
C ASP A 52 -8.13 11.15 14.20
N TYR A 53 -7.78 9.86 14.30
CA TYR A 53 -6.50 9.46 14.84
C TYR A 53 -5.39 9.66 13.79
N HIS A 54 -4.33 10.37 14.18
CA HIS A 54 -3.14 10.56 13.37
C HIS A 54 -2.18 9.39 13.58
N PHE A 55 -1.87 8.66 12.52
CA PHE A 55 -0.88 7.58 12.58
C PHE A 55 0.54 8.13 12.65
N ARG A 56 1.44 7.30 13.18
CA ARG A 56 2.87 7.57 13.11
C ARG A 56 3.35 7.31 11.69
N VAL A 57 4.07 8.29 11.15
CA VAL A 57 4.62 8.29 9.79
C VAL A 57 6.10 8.61 9.91
N SER A 58 6.93 8.03 9.04
CA SER A 58 8.37 8.36 9.03
C SER A 58 8.59 9.82 8.68
N SER A 59 9.72 10.40 9.12
CA SER A 59 10.06 11.79 8.80
C SER A 59 10.10 12.01 7.28
N LYS A 60 10.59 11.02 6.53
CA LYS A 60 10.67 11.07 5.07
C LYS A 60 9.30 11.14 4.41
N GLU A 61 8.42 10.18 4.72
CA GLU A 61 7.06 10.14 4.16
C GLU A 61 6.27 11.42 4.52
N ARG A 62 6.45 11.94 5.74
CA ARG A 62 5.77 13.18 6.15
C ARG A 62 6.26 14.39 5.37
N LEU A 63 7.58 14.51 5.17
CA LEU A 63 8.16 15.57 4.34
C LEU A 63 7.73 15.44 2.87
N GLU A 64 7.64 14.23 2.31
CA GLU A 64 7.11 13.99 0.96
C GLU A 64 5.67 14.49 0.81
N LEU A 65 4.82 14.34 1.83
CA LEU A 65 3.45 14.84 1.82
C LEU A 65 3.38 16.38 1.86
N PHE A 66 4.30 17.05 2.55
CA PHE A 66 4.29 18.52 2.70
C PHE A 66 5.02 19.23 1.56
N LEU A 67 6.19 18.74 1.15
CA LEU A 67 7.09 19.39 0.19
C LEU A 67 6.91 18.84 -1.24
N GLY A 68 6.20 17.72 -1.40
CA GLY A 68 6.10 17.02 -2.66
C GLY A 68 7.35 16.17 -2.96
N LYS A 69 7.19 15.22 -3.89
CA LYS A 69 8.22 14.23 -4.26
C LYS A 69 9.53 14.86 -4.76
N SER A 70 9.44 16.00 -5.44
CA SER A 70 10.59 16.68 -6.07
C SER A 70 11.62 17.21 -5.08
N PHE A 71 11.29 17.33 -3.79
CA PHE A 71 12.26 17.80 -2.80
C PHE A 71 13.41 16.82 -2.58
N TYR A 72 13.14 15.51 -2.68
CA TYR A 72 14.14 14.46 -2.44
C TYR A 72 15.02 14.14 -3.64
N ASP A 73 14.56 14.45 -4.86
CA ASP A 73 15.33 14.21 -6.08
C ASP A 73 16.50 15.20 -6.24
N ASN A 74 16.50 16.30 -5.49
CA ASN A 74 17.50 17.38 -5.58
C ASN A 74 18.74 17.19 -4.69
N GLY A 75 18.96 16.01 -4.11
CA GLY A 75 20.25 15.67 -3.49
C GLY A 75 20.54 16.33 -2.14
N TYR A 76 19.52 16.81 -1.42
CA TYR A 76 19.67 17.30 -0.05
C TYR A 76 19.43 16.21 1.00
N THR A 77 20.05 15.04 0.82
CA THR A 77 20.38 14.03 1.86
C THR A 77 21.36 13.02 1.29
#